data_AF-Q6WE93-F1
#
_entry.id   AF-Q6WE93-F1
#
_cell.length_a   1.000
_cell.length_b   1.000
_cell.length_c   1.000
_cell.angle_alpha   90.00
_cell.angle_beta   90.00
_cell.angle_gamma   90.00
#
_symmetry.space_group_name_H-M   'P 1'
#
loop_
_entity.id
_entity.type
_entity.pdbx_description
1 polymer ?
#
loop_
_entity_poly.entity_id
_entity_poly.type
_entity_poly.pdbx_seq_one_letter_code
_entity_poly.pdbx_strand_id
1 'polypeptide(L)'
;IRLADDVYRFRDSCNVYALIGDSGSVIIDAGTGAWLDHVEQLPKEPAALLCTHFFRDHAEGAAYAARAGLKIYVPEAELDIFVDPHMHHLQRETICSFDSVYWHHFAPIEPVAIAGVLKDHEILELAGLKLEVVPLPGATIGQIGVAFLSSELGSVLCSAETIHS
;
A
#
# COMPACT_ATOMS: atom_id res chain seq x y z
N ILE A 1 -9.93 -14.37 2.63
CA ILE A 1 -11.24 -14.54 1.95
C ILE A 1 -11.01 -14.44 0.45
N ARG A 2 -11.44 -15.42 -0.34
CA ARG A 2 -11.36 -15.36 -1.81
C ARG A 2 -12.51 -14.51 -2.34
N LEU A 3 -12.21 -13.51 -3.16
CA LEU A 3 -13.20 -12.66 -3.85
C LEU A 3 -13.36 -13.07 -5.33
N ALA A 4 -12.26 -13.51 -5.94
CA ALA A 4 -12.17 -14.10 -7.28
C ALA A 4 -11.01 -15.10 -7.32
N ASP A 5 -10.86 -15.85 -8.41
CA ASP A 5 -9.72 -16.76 -8.64
C ASP A 5 -8.35 -16.10 -8.37
N ASP A 6 -8.22 -14.84 -8.74
CA ASP A 6 -6.99 -14.04 -8.69
C ASP A 6 -7.03 -12.88 -7.69
N VAL A 7 -8.08 -12.79 -6.85
CA VAL A 7 -8.22 -11.74 -5.84
C VAL A 7 -8.59 -12.32 -4.48
N TYR A 8 -7.72 -12.08 -3.51
CA TYR A 8 -7.92 -12.47 -2.12
C TYR A 8 -7.91 -11.22 -1.24
N ARG A 9 -8.71 -11.25 -0.18
CA ARG A 9 -8.80 -10.19 0.82
C ARG A 9 -8.51 -10.75 2.21
N PHE A 10 -7.62 -10.08 2.91
CA PHE A 10 -7.42 -10.20 4.34
C PHE A 10 -8.02 -8.96 5.03
N ARG A 11 -8.71 -9.16 6.15
CA ARG A 11 -9.31 -8.07 6.93
C ARG A 11 -8.43 -7.81 8.15
N ASP A 12 -7.98 -6.57 8.26
CA ASP A 12 -7.11 -6.06 9.32
C ASP A 12 -7.63 -4.68 9.74
N SER A 13 -6.75 -3.77 10.20
CA SER A 13 -7.04 -2.33 10.33
C SER A 13 -7.61 -1.72 9.04
N CYS A 14 -7.16 -2.22 7.89
CA CYS A 14 -7.75 -1.96 6.57
C CYS A 14 -8.03 -3.28 5.82
N ASN A 15 -8.54 -3.19 4.59
CA ASN A 15 -8.56 -4.35 3.70
C ASN A 15 -7.20 -4.48 3.01
N VAL A 16 -6.50 -5.59 3.28
CA VAL A 16 -5.28 -5.96 2.56
C VAL A 16 -5.67 -6.91 1.43
N TYR A 17 -5.27 -6.61 0.21
CA TYR A 17 -5.56 -7.45 -0.95
C TYR A 17 -4.32 -8.20 -1.42
N ALA A 18 -4.49 -9.45 -1.85
CA ALA A 18 -3.48 -10.19 -2.58
C ALA A 18 -4.01 -10.45 -4.00
N LEU A 19 -3.30 -9.91 -4.98
CA LEU A 19 -3.54 -10.11 -6.41
C LEU A 19 -2.66 -11.25 -6.89
N ILE A 20 -3.24 -12.30 -7.46
CA ILE A 20 -2.51 -13.50 -7.84
C ILE A 20 -2.07 -13.40 -9.29
N GLY A 21 -0.76 -13.35 -9.51
CA GLY A 21 -0.15 -13.45 -10.83
C GLY A 21 0.41 -14.84 -11.13
N ASP A 22 0.97 -14.99 -12.32
CA ASP A 22 1.53 -16.27 -12.78
C ASP A 22 2.71 -16.73 -11.91
N SER A 23 3.55 -15.79 -11.49
CA SER A 23 4.85 -16.04 -10.83
C SER A 23 4.87 -15.71 -9.34
N GLY A 24 3.80 -15.15 -8.77
CA GLY A 24 3.71 -14.76 -7.37
C GLY A 24 2.39 -14.05 -7.07
N SER A 25 2.32 -13.39 -5.92
CA SER A 25 1.25 -12.45 -5.60
C SER A 25 1.79 -11.05 -5.34
N VAL A 26 0.94 -10.05 -5.57
CA VAL A 26 1.20 -8.65 -5.21
C VAL A 26 0.23 -8.25 -4.13
N ILE A 27 0.75 -7.74 -3.02
CA ILE A 27 -0.03 -7.30 -1.88
C ILE A 27 -0.34 -5.81 -2.02
N ILE A 28 -1.59 -5.41 -1.81
CA ILE A 28 -2.03 -4.01 -1.80
C ILE A 28 -2.40 -3.63 -0.36
N ASP A 29 -1.76 -2.57 0.13
CA ASP A 29 -1.71 -2.13 1.51
C ASP A 29 -1.16 -3.22 2.46
N ALA A 30 -0.79 -2.81 3.67
CA ALA A 30 -0.14 -3.68 4.65
C ALA A 30 -0.99 -3.92 5.90
N GLY A 31 -1.98 -3.06 6.17
CA GLY A 31 -2.73 -3.09 7.43
C GLY A 31 -1.78 -2.97 8.62
N THR A 32 -2.02 -3.76 9.66
CA THR A 32 -1.09 -3.92 10.80
C THR A 32 0.05 -4.89 10.51
N GLY A 33 -0.03 -5.65 9.41
CA GLY A 33 0.91 -6.71 9.05
C GLY A 33 0.48 -8.11 9.50
N ALA A 34 -0.69 -8.26 10.12
CA ALA A 34 -1.18 -9.55 10.63
C ALA A 34 -1.31 -10.65 9.54
N TRP A 35 -1.44 -10.25 8.28
CA TRP A 35 -1.48 -11.18 7.13
C TRP A 35 -0.14 -11.90 6.90
N LEU A 36 0.98 -11.40 7.42
CA LEU A 36 2.30 -12.04 7.29
C LEU A 36 2.34 -13.43 7.94
N ASP A 37 1.55 -13.64 9.01
CA ASP A 37 1.41 -14.94 9.69
C ASP A 37 0.49 -15.93 8.93
N HIS A 38 -0.01 -15.53 7.75
CA HIS A 38 -0.99 -16.26 6.96
C HIS A 38 -0.61 -16.36 5.48
N VAL A 39 0.64 -16.06 5.13
CA VAL A 39 1.12 -16.07 3.73
C VAL A 39 1.01 -17.44 3.08
N GLU A 40 1.14 -18.52 3.86
CA GLU A 40 1.02 -19.91 3.42
C GLU A 40 -0.40 -20.29 2.94
N GLN A 41 -1.40 -19.46 3.26
CA GLN A 41 -2.78 -19.64 2.82
C GLN A 41 -3.05 -19.02 1.45
N LEU A 42 -2.11 -18.21 0.93
CA LEU A 42 -2.21 -17.65 -0.41
C LEU A 42 -1.86 -18.72 -1.47
N PRO A 43 -2.53 -18.72 -2.64
CA PRO A 43 -2.16 -19.64 -3.72
C PRO A 43 -0.73 -19.46 -4.24
N LYS A 44 -0.16 -18.26 -4.04
CA LYS A 44 1.17 -17.86 -4.52
C LYS A 44 1.84 -16.94 -3.51
N GLU A 45 3.14 -17.15 -3.31
CA GLU A 45 3.97 -16.35 -2.41
C GLU A 45 3.97 -14.86 -2.78
N PRO A 46 3.92 -13.95 -1.78
CA PRO A 46 4.08 -12.51 -1.99
C PRO A 46 5.43 -12.17 -2.63
N ALA A 47 5.41 -11.48 -3.77
CA ALA A 47 6.60 -10.99 -4.45
C ALA A 47 6.88 -9.50 -4.16
N ALA A 48 5.83 -8.72 -3.91
CA ALA A 48 5.90 -7.30 -3.61
C ALA A 48 4.68 -6.84 -2.79
N LEU A 49 4.85 -5.72 -2.08
CA LEU A 49 3.77 -4.97 -1.44
C LEU A 49 3.75 -3.54 -1.95
N LEU A 50 2.57 -3.07 -2.32
CA LEU A 50 2.31 -1.71 -2.79
C LEU A 50 1.44 -1.00 -1.76
N CYS A 51 1.93 0.10 -1.19
CA CYS A 51 1.14 0.99 -0.37
C CYS A 51 0.38 1.98 -1.26
N THR A 52 -0.91 2.19 -0.95
CA THR A 52 -1.73 3.19 -1.64
C THR A 52 -1.47 4.61 -1.13
N HIS A 53 -1.18 4.77 0.16
CA HIS A 53 -0.86 6.03 0.82
C HIS A 53 -0.19 5.77 2.19
N PHE A 54 0.26 6.83 2.87
CA PHE A 54 1.05 6.74 4.09
C PHE A 54 0.29 6.45 5.40
N PHE A 55 -1.05 6.45 5.42
CA PHE A 55 -1.75 6.30 6.70
C PHE A 55 -1.43 4.96 7.36
N ARG A 56 -1.16 5.05 8.66
CA ARG A 56 -0.58 3.97 9.45
C ARG A 56 -1.48 2.74 9.50
N ASP A 57 -2.79 2.92 9.57
CA ASP A 57 -3.76 1.84 9.51
C ASP A 57 -3.77 1.10 8.15
N HIS A 58 -3.21 1.69 7.10
CA HIS A 58 -2.94 1.03 5.82
C HIS A 58 -1.48 0.57 5.66
N ALA A 59 -0.51 1.26 6.26
CA ALA A 59 0.90 1.14 5.92
C ALA A 59 1.80 0.53 7.02
N GLU A 60 1.35 0.42 8.28
CA GLU A 60 2.17 -0.04 9.41
C GLU A 60 2.84 -1.40 9.15
N GLY A 61 2.08 -2.32 8.55
CA GLY A 61 2.56 -3.66 8.17
C GLY A 61 3.78 -3.65 7.24
N ALA A 62 4.03 -2.55 6.50
CA ALA A 62 5.06 -2.48 5.48
C ALA A 62 6.48 -2.57 6.08
N ALA A 63 6.70 -2.01 7.27
CA ALA A 63 7.98 -2.12 7.97
C ALA A 63 8.32 -3.58 8.33
N TYR A 64 7.32 -4.35 8.78
CA TYR A 64 7.48 -5.77 9.09
C TYR A 64 7.70 -6.59 7.81
N ALA A 65 6.95 -6.32 6.76
CA ALA A 65 7.10 -6.99 5.47
C ALA A 65 8.49 -6.73 4.85
N ALA A 66 9.00 -5.50 4.94
CA ALA A 66 10.35 -5.14 4.51
C ALA A 66 11.42 -5.91 5.29
N ARG A 67 11.29 -6.02 6.62
CA ARG A 67 12.20 -6.82 7.48
C ARG A 67 12.15 -8.31 7.14
N ALA A 68 11.01 -8.81 6.68
CA ALA A 68 10.85 -10.17 6.17
C ALA A 68 11.43 -10.36 4.75
N GLY A 69 11.97 -9.31 4.13
CA GLY A 69 12.61 -9.36 2.81
C GLY A 69 11.68 -9.09 1.63
N LEU A 70 10.43 -8.68 1.86
CA LEU A 70 9.50 -8.34 0.78
C LEU A 70 9.86 -6.98 0.17
N LYS A 71 9.69 -6.84 -1.15
CA LYS A 71 9.92 -5.57 -1.85
C LYS A 71 8.73 -4.63 -1.63
N ILE A 72 8.99 -3.48 -1.02
CA ILE A 72 7.97 -2.47 -0.73
C ILE A 72 8.02 -1.34 -1.76
N TYR A 73 6.86 -0.98 -2.30
CA TYR A 73 6.67 0.13 -3.21
C TYR A 73 5.66 1.11 -2.61
N VAL A 74 5.96 2.40 -2.69
CA VAL A 74 5.16 3.49 -2.09
C VAL A 74 4.95 4.61 -3.10
N PRO A 75 3.91 5.45 -2.98
CA PRO A 75 3.70 6.58 -3.88
C PRO A 75 4.92 7.51 -3.90
N GLU A 76 5.36 7.95 -5.09
CA GLU A 76 6.53 8.82 -5.24
C GLU A 76 6.41 10.10 -4.44
N ALA A 77 5.21 10.69 -4.41
CA ALA A 77 4.91 11.92 -3.67
C ALA A 77 4.99 11.77 -2.14
N GLU A 78 4.99 10.54 -1.63
CA GLU A 78 4.97 10.24 -0.18
C GLU A 78 6.23 9.53 0.31
N LEU A 79 7.20 9.30 -0.58
CA LEU A 79 8.43 8.54 -0.30
C LEU A 79 9.12 8.96 1.00
N ASP A 80 9.33 10.27 1.18
CA ASP A 80 10.08 10.80 2.32
C ASP A 80 9.41 10.46 3.68
N ILE A 81 8.08 10.35 3.71
CA ILE A 81 7.31 10.01 4.91
C ILE A 81 7.59 8.56 5.33
N PHE A 82 7.77 7.65 4.37
CA PHE A 82 8.10 6.25 4.63
C PHE A 82 9.58 6.05 4.97
N VAL A 83 10.48 6.80 4.34
CA VAL A 83 11.93 6.65 4.53
C VAL A 83 12.39 7.21 5.86
N ASP A 84 11.86 8.38 6.27
CA ASP A 84 12.22 9.02 7.53
C ASP A 84 11.00 9.61 8.26
N PRO A 85 10.13 8.74 8.82
CA PRO A 85 8.97 9.20 9.57
C PRO A 85 9.35 10.02 10.80
N HIS A 86 10.53 9.79 11.39
CA HIS A 86 10.99 10.58 12.53
C HIS A 86 11.21 12.04 12.15
N MET A 87 11.94 12.30 11.07
CA MET A 87 12.11 13.65 10.57
C MET A 87 10.80 14.26 10.11
N HIS A 88 9.92 13.47 9.47
CA HIS A 88 8.57 13.91 9.14
C HIS A 88 7.84 14.44 10.38
N HIS A 89 7.81 13.68 11.49
CA HIS A 89 7.14 14.10 12.73
C HIS A 89 7.81 15.31 13.40
N LEU A 90 9.15 15.42 13.33
CA LEU A 90 9.89 16.54 13.91
C LEU A 90 9.69 17.87 13.19
N GLN A 91 9.50 17.85 11.87
CA GLN A 91 9.35 19.05 11.04
C GLN A 91 7.94 19.66 11.07
N ARG A 92 7.00 19.03 11.78
CA ARG A 92 5.60 19.43 11.79
C ARG A 92 5.40 20.71 12.58
N GLU A 93 4.54 21.58 12.07
CA GLU A 93 4.11 22.77 12.81
C GLU A 93 3.29 22.37 14.03
N THR A 94 3.78 22.71 15.23
CA THR A 94 3.12 22.38 16.50
C THR A 94 2.27 23.51 17.07
N ILE A 95 2.33 24.73 16.50
CA ILE A 95 1.60 25.91 16.99
C ILE A 95 0.60 26.36 15.91
N CYS A 96 -0.67 26.52 16.27
CA CYS A 96 -1.75 26.87 15.34
C CYS A 96 -1.82 25.96 14.10
N SER A 97 -1.59 24.67 14.32
CA SER A 97 -1.63 23.64 13.29
C SER A 97 -3.06 23.47 12.78
N PHE A 98 -3.38 24.11 11.66
CA PHE A 98 -4.54 23.78 10.82
C PHE A 98 -4.20 22.68 9.80
N ASP A 99 -3.01 22.07 9.94
CA ASP A 99 -2.48 20.93 9.18
C ASP A 99 -3.28 19.62 9.38
N SER A 100 -4.40 19.66 10.10
CA SER A 100 -5.39 18.58 10.03
C SER A 100 -5.87 18.31 8.60
N VAL A 101 -5.63 19.23 7.65
CA VAL A 101 -5.90 19.03 6.22
C VAL A 101 -5.04 17.93 5.58
N TYR A 102 -3.80 17.72 6.05
CA TYR A 102 -2.88 16.75 5.46
C TYR A 102 -2.66 15.50 6.31
N TRP A 103 -3.33 15.40 7.46
CA TRP A 103 -3.45 14.16 8.24
C TRP A 103 -2.11 13.52 8.65
N HIS A 104 -1.05 14.32 8.76
CA HIS A 104 0.32 13.87 9.06
C HIS A 104 0.48 13.14 10.41
N HIS A 105 -0.48 13.24 11.34
CA HIS A 105 -0.49 12.44 12.56
C HIS A 105 -0.63 10.93 12.31
N PHE A 106 -1.22 10.57 11.16
CA PHE A 106 -1.38 9.18 10.75
C PHE A 106 -0.19 8.65 9.96
N ALA A 107 0.91 9.40 9.81
CA ALA A 107 2.14 8.88 9.22
C ALA A 107 2.70 7.68 9.99
N PRO A 108 3.49 6.81 9.35
CA PRO A 108 4.22 5.74 10.02
C PRO A 108 5.13 6.30 11.12
N ILE A 109 5.56 5.45 12.04
CA ILE A 109 6.51 5.81 13.11
C ILE A 109 7.84 5.07 13.00
N GLU A 110 7.90 4.04 12.17
CA GLU A 110 9.12 3.29 11.86
C GLU A 110 9.47 3.46 10.38
N PRO A 111 10.76 3.63 10.04
CA PRO A 111 11.19 3.71 8.65
C PRO A 111 10.97 2.39 7.93
N VAL A 112 10.60 2.46 6.65
CA VAL A 112 10.38 1.31 5.77
C VAL A 112 11.50 1.25 4.73
N ALA A 113 12.08 0.07 4.52
CA ALA A 113 13.06 -0.13 3.45
C ALA A 113 12.33 -0.19 2.09
N ILE A 114 12.40 0.90 1.33
CA ILE A 114 11.69 1.05 0.05
C ILE A 114 12.50 0.44 -1.09
N ALA A 115 11.86 -0.45 -1.86
CA ALA A 115 12.44 -1.09 -3.04
C ALA A 115 12.21 -0.29 -4.33
N GLY A 116 11.16 0.53 -4.37
CA GLY A 116 10.84 1.40 -5.51
C GLY A 116 9.71 2.36 -5.19
N VAL A 117 9.43 3.28 -6.10
CA VAL A 117 8.32 4.22 -6.01
C VAL A 117 7.23 3.87 -7.01
N LEU A 118 6.01 4.30 -6.70
CA LEU A 118 4.85 4.26 -7.57
C LEU A 118 4.63 5.65 -8.18
N LYS A 119 4.82 5.77 -9.49
CA LYS A 119 4.63 7.02 -10.23
C LYS A 119 3.25 7.06 -10.89
N ASP A 120 2.65 8.23 -10.91
CA ASP A 120 1.36 8.47 -11.55
C ASP A 120 1.32 7.97 -13.00
N HIS A 121 0.29 7.20 -13.33
CA HIS A 121 0.04 6.60 -14.65
C HIS A 121 1.10 5.60 -15.13
N GLU A 122 2.05 5.20 -14.28
CA GLU A 122 2.99 4.17 -14.67
C GLU A 122 2.33 2.80 -14.73
N ILE A 123 2.93 1.92 -15.52
CA ILE A 123 2.54 0.52 -15.59
C ILE A 123 3.70 -0.34 -15.12
N LEU A 124 3.49 -1.07 -14.03
CA LEU A 124 4.45 -2.00 -13.48
C LEU A 124 4.14 -3.42 -13.93
N GLU A 125 5.19 -4.21 -14.11
CA GLU A 125 5.09 -5.65 -14.26
C GLU A 125 5.67 -6.33 -13.02
N LEU A 126 4.78 -6.88 -12.19
CA LEU A 126 5.13 -7.52 -10.92
C LEU A 126 4.39 -8.84 -10.78
N ALA A 127 5.11 -9.90 -10.40
CA ALA A 127 4.53 -11.24 -10.23
C ALA A 127 3.81 -11.81 -11.47
N GLY A 128 4.06 -11.28 -12.68
CA GLY A 128 3.34 -11.63 -13.90
C GLY A 128 2.04 -10.85 -14.11
N LEU A 129 1.73 -9.90 -13.23
CA LEU A 129 0.62 -8.95 -13.37
C LEU A 129 1.11 -7.67 -14.03
N LYS A 130 0.26 -7.09 -14.87
CA LYS A 130 0.40 -5.73 -15.38
C LYS A 130 -0.48 -4.81 -14.53
N LEU A 131 0.16 -3.94 -13.75
CA LEU A 131 -0.48 -3.07 -12.76
C LEU A 131 -0.35 -1.62 -13.19
N GLU A 132 -1.47 -0.91 -13.30
CA GLU A 132 -1.50 0.53 -13.60
C GLU A 132 -1.65 1.32 -12.30
N VAL A 133 -0.78 2.31 -12.09
CA VAL A 133 -0.90 3.27 -10.98
C VAL A 133 -1.87 4.37 -11.39
N VAL A 134 -3.02 4.43 -10.71
CA VAL A 134 -4.06 5.42 -10.95
C VAL A 134 -3.95 6.49 -9.86
N PRO A 135 -3.65 7.76 -10.20
CA PRO A 135 -3.62 8.83 -9.21
C PRO A 135 -5.03 9.05 -8.64
N LEU A 136 -5.18 8.95 -7.32
CA LEU A 136 -6.44 9.11 -6.62
C LEU A 136 -6.26 10.06 -5.42
N PRO A 137 -5.78 11.31 -5.64
CA PRO A 137 -5.59 12.25 -4.55
C PRO A 137 -6.91 12.49 -3.83
N GLY A 138 -6.88 12.37 -2.50
CA GLY A 138 -8.09 12.34 -1.68
C GLY A 138 -7.75 12.41 -0.21
N ALA A 139 -7.68 11.24 0.44
CA ALA A 139 -7.36 11.16 1.86
C ALA A 139 -5.93 11.68 2.14
N THR A 140 -5.00 11.43 1.22
CA THR A 140 -3.71 12.12 1.12
C THR A 140 -3.53 12.72 -0.28
N ILE A 141 -2.61 13.69 -0.43
CA ILE A 141 -2.32 14.30 -1.73
C ILE A 141 -1.66 13.29 -2.68
N GLY A 142 -0.79 12.43 -2.16
CA GLY A 142 -0.04 11.45 -2.95
C GLY A 142 -0.73 10.11 -3.09
N GLN A 143 -2.00 10.00 -2.67
CA GLN A 143 -2.74 8.75 -2.72
C GLN A 143 -2.89 8.23 -4.16
N ILE A 144 -2.68 6.93 -4.31
CA ILE A 144 -2.90 6.20 -5.55
C ILE A 144 -3.86 5.02 -5.35
N GLY A 145 -4.38 4.52 -6.47
CA GLY A 145 -4.95 3.19 -6.58
C GLY A 145 -4.14 2.35 -7.55
N VAL A 146 -4.33 1.03 -7.47
CA VAL A 146 -3.69 0.07 -8.38
C VAL A 146 -4.78 -0.62 -9.19
N ALA A 147 -4.76 -0.43 -10.51
CA ALA A 147 -5.68 -1.08 -11.42
C ALA A 147 -5.00 -2.29 -12.09
N PHE A 148 -5.78 -3.36 -12.29
CA PHE A 148 -5.33 -4.52 -13.05
C PHE A 148 -6.52 -5.22 -13.72
N LEU A 149 -6.23 -6.14 -14.66
CA LEU A 149 -7.24 -6.95 -15.32
C LEU A 149 -7.34 -8.31 -14.62
N SER A 150 -8.44 -8.56 -13.93
CA SER A 150 -8.77 -9.85 -13.34
C SER A 150 -9.34 -10.81 -14.38
N SER A 151 -9.02 -12.10 -14.25
CA SER A 151 -9.54 -13.16 -15.12
C SER A 151 -11.04 -13.39 -14.95
N GLU A 152 -11.58 -13.08 -13.78
CA GLU A 152 -12.99 -13.33 -13.44
C GLU A 152 -13.80 -12.03 -13.33
N LEU A 153 -13.23 -10.97 -12.75
CA LEU A 153 -13.94 -9.73 -12.46
C LEU A 153 -13.82 -8.67 -13.57
N GLY A 154 -12.95 -8.89 -14.57
CA GLY A 154 -12.60 -7.87 -15.55
C GLY A 154 -11.71 -6.79 -14.94
N SER A 155 -11.90 -5.52 -15.31
CA SER A 155 -11.07 -4.42 -14.79
C SER A 155 -11.37 -4.15 -13.31
N VAL A 156 -10.36 -4.29 -12.46
CA VAL A 156 -10.45 -4.08 -11.01
C VAL A 156 -9.54 -2.92 -10.62
N LEU A 157 -10.03 -2.05 -9.73
CA LEU A 157 -9.26 -0.99 -9.10
C LEU A 157 -9.19 -1.25 -7.59
N CYS A 158 -7.99 -1.48 -7.09
CA CYS A 158 -7.69 -1.49 -5.66
C CYS A 158 -7.39 -0.06 -5.23
N SER A 159 -8.40 0.59 -4.65
CA SER A 159 -8.25 1.87 -3.97
C SER A 159 -8.44 1.68 -2.48
N ALA A 160 -7.66 2.39 -1.70
CA ALA A 160 -7.91 2.59 -0.28
C ALA A 160 -9.07 3.59 -0.08
N GLU A 161 -8.97 4.43 0.94
CA GLU A 161 -10.01 5.39 1.31
C GLU A 161 -10.28 6.40 0.20
N THR A 162 -11.54 6.75 -0.02
CA THR A 162 -11.91 7.80 -0.98
C THR A 162 -12.16 9.14 -0.29
N ILE A 163 -12.49 9.14 1.01
CA ILE A 163 -12.76 10.31 1.83
C ILE A 163 -12.51 9.96 3.31
N HIS A 164 -11.70 10.73 4.01
CA HIS A 164 -11.66 10.73 5.49
C HIS A 164 -12.78 11.67 6.00
N SER A 165 -13.68 11.16 6.84
CA SER A 165 -14.80 11.91 7.44
C SER A 165 -14.56 12.23 8.90
#